data_AF-A0A1E7GF19-F1
#
_entry.id   AF-A0A1E7GF19-F1
#
_cell.length_a   1.000
_cell.length_b   1.000
_cell.length_c   1.000
_cell.angle_alpha   90.00
_cell.angle_beta   90.00
_cell.angle_gamma   90.00
#
_symmetry.space_group_name_H-M   'P 1'
#
loop_
_entity.id
_entity.type
_entity.pdbx_description
1 polymer ?
#
loop_
_entity_poly.entity_id
_entity_poly.type
_entity_poly.pdbx_seq_one_letter_code
_entity_poly.pdbx_strand_id
1 'polypeptide(L)'
;MHKTLNLEELIATKQREREQNEAGGNLEIEELYDLIMPPGTVVSIIYDIVEEFGLEPVTRKILVGVANSEERELLVLRGPLEKVQAAEKFLYEEMKAWIESK
;
A
#
# COMPACT_ATOMS: atom_id res chain seq x y z
N MET A 1 0.48 -24.15 -9.98
CA MET A 1 1.71 -23.35 -9.73
C MET A 1 1.40 -22.39 -8.61
N HIS A 2 2.07 -22.50 -7.46
CA HIS A 2 1.96 -21.49 -6.40
C HIS A 2 2.74 -20.26 -6.90
N LYS A 3 2.04 -19.20 -7.28
CA LYS A 3 2.69 -17.94 -7.64
C LYS A 3 3.13 -17.29 -6.32
N THR A 4 4.42 -17.10 -6.14
CA THR A 4 4.95 -16.35 -4.99
C THR A 4 4.48 -14.90 -5.11
N LEU A 5 3.88 -14.35 -4.06
CA LEU A 5 3.48 -12.96 -4.01
C LEU A 5 4.74 -12.06 -4.03
N ASN A 6 4.85 -11.20 -5.04
CA ASN A 6 5.98 -10.29 -5.24
C ASN A 6 5.49 -8.84 -5.28
N LEU A 7 5.98 -8.00 -4.37
CA LEU A 7 5.54 -6.61 -4.25
C LEU A 7 5.92 -5.75 -5.47
N GLU A 8 7.08 -5.99 -6.08
CA GLU A 8 7.50 -5.23 -7.27
C GLU A 8 6.56 -5.51 -8.45
N GLU A 9 6.15 -6.77 -8.62
CA GLU A 9 5.16 -7.16 -9.63
C GLU A 9 3.80 -6.53 -9.37
N LEU A 10 3.37 -6.44 -8.11
CA LEU A 10 2.10 -5.81 -7.73
C LEU A 10 2.11 -4.32 -8.09
N ILE A 11 3.16 -3.59 -7.69
CA ILE A 11 3.35 -2.17 -7.99
C ILE A 11 3.31 -1.94 -9.51
N ALA A 12 4.14 -2.69 -10.25
CA ALA A 12 4.20 -2.55 -11.70
C ALA A 12 2.88 -2.89 -12.40
N THR A 13 2.04 -3.75 -11.80
CA THR A 13 0.73 -4.10 -12.35
C THR A 13 -0.30 -3.00 -12.09
N LYS A 14 -0.41 -2.51 -10.85
CA LYS A 14 -1.36 -1.44 -10.49
C LYS A 14 -1.02 -0.11 -11.18
N GLN A 15 0.26 0.21 -11.37
CA GLN A 15 0.68 1.38 -12.14
C GLN A 15 0.20 1.31 -13.60
N ARG A 16 0.36 0.15 -14.26
CA ARG A 16 -0.11 -0.05 -15.63
C ARG A 16 -1.64 0.02 -15.74
N GLU A 17 -2.37 -0.52 -14.77
CA GLU A 17 -3.83 -0.42 -14.70
C GLU A 17 -4.27 1.04 -14.60
N ARG A 18 -3.59 1.83 -13.76
CA ARG A 18 -3.86 3.27 -13.60
C ARG A 18 -3.59 4.05 -14.89
N GLU A 19 -2.44 3.86 -15.53
CA GLU A 19 -2.10 4.53 -16.80
C GLU A 19 -3.13 4.23 -17.90
N GLN A 20 -3.69 3.02 -17.93
CA GLN A 20 -4.76 2.65 -18.86
C GLN A 20 -6.10 3.34 -18.52
N ASN A 21 -6.37 3.58 -17.24
CA ASN A 21 -7.61 4.20 -16.75
C ASN A 21 -7.58 5.75 -16.81
N GLU A 22 -6.40 6.36 -16.72
CA GLU A 22 -6.21 7.82 -16.70
C GLU A 22 -6.20 8.50 -18.09
N ALA A 23 -6.40 7.76 -19.17
CA ALA A 23 -6.40 8.26 -20.55
C ALA A 23 -7.53 9.27 -20.90
N GLY A 24 -8.23 9.86 -19.92
CA GLY A 24 -9.30 10.84 -20.16
C GLY A 24 -9.80 11.67 -18.96
N GLY A 25 -8.99 11.91 -17.92
CA GLY A 25 -9.47 12.53 -16.65
C GLY A 25 -8.89 13.91 -16.32
N ASN A 26 -9.77 14.82 -15.88
CA ASN A 26 -9.55 16.22 -15.50
C ASN A 26 -8.60 16.37 -14.28
N LEU A 27 -7.81 17.45 -14.23
CA LEU A 27 -6.87 17.79 -13.15
C LEU A 27 -7.59 18.33 -11.89
N GLU A 28 -8.58 17.61 -11.36
CA GLU A 28 -9.00 17.85 -9.98
C GLU A 28 -7.87 17.35 -9.07
N ILE A 29 -7.43 18.19 -8.14
CA ILE A 29 -6.45 17.80 -7.12
C ILE A 29 -7.19 16.82 -6.20
N GLU A 30 -7.21 15.54 -6.57
CA GLU A 30 -7.77 14.50 -5.71
C GLU A 30 -7.00 14.50 -4.39
N GLU A 31 -7.73 14.68 -3.27
CA GLU A 31 -7.17 14.59 -1.92
C GLU A 31 -6.84 13.12 -1.62
N LEU A 32 -5.68 12.69 -2.07
CA LEU A 32 -5.15 11.35 -1.85
C LEU A 32 -4.28 11.32 -0.59
N TYR A 33 -4.44 10.25 0.16
CA TYR A 33 -3.75 9.99 1.42
C TYR A 33 -2.93 8.72 1.30
N ASP A 34 -1.84 8.66 2.05
CA ASP A 34 -0.91 7.55 2.04
C ASP A 34 -1.02 6.77 3.36
N LEU A 35 -1.31 5.47 3.26
CA LEU A 35 -1.15 4.53 4.37
C LEU A 35 0.27 3.97 4.33
N ILE A 36 1.12 4.34 5.30
CA ILE A 36 2.49 3.84 5.38
C ILE A 36 2.46 2.38 5.83
N MET A 37 3.08 1.48 5.05
CA MET A 37 3.20 0.07 5.43
C MET A 37 4.38 -0.12 6.38
N PRO A 38 4.14 -0.55 7.63
CA PRO A 38 5.23 -0.80 8.57
C PRO A 38 6.14 -1.92 8.04
N PRO A 39 7.47 -1.83 8.29
CA PRO A 39 8.37 -2.94 8.04
C PRO A 39 7.91 -4.20 8.80
N GLY A 40 7.90 -5.35 8.13
CA GLY A 40 7.45 -6.62 8.70
C GLY A 40 5.96 -6.93 8.52
N THR A 41 5.21 -6.05 7.84
CA THR A 41 3.85 -6.37 7.39
C THR A 41 3.87 -7.60 6.48
N VAL A 42 2.95 -8.54 6.71
CA VAL A 42 2.87 -9.78 5.94
C VAL A 42 2.43 -9.48 4.51
N VAL A 43 3.15 -10.04 3.51
CA VAL A 43 2.94 -9.71 2.09
C VAL A 43 1.51 -10.03 1.62
N SER A 44 0.89 -11.11 2.10
CA SER A 44 -0.49 -11.44 1.74
C SER A 44 -1.48 -10.35 2.16
N ILE A 45 -1.34 -9.82 3.37
CA ILE A 45 -2.19 -8.73 3.89
C ILE A 45 -2.06 -7.47 3.01
N ILE A 46 -0.85 -7.17 2.52
CA ILE A 46 -0.64 -6.04 1.60
C ILE A 46 -1.40 -6.25 0.28
N TYR A 47 -1.36 -7.47 -0.27
CA TYR A 47 -2.11 -7.83 -1.48
C TYR A 47 -3.62 -7.71 -1.25
N ASP A 48 -4.12 -8.22 -0.14
CA ASP A 48 -5.53 -8.15 0.21
C ASP A 48 -6.00 -6.69 0.32
N ILE A 49 -5.21 -5.82 0.97
CA ILE A 49 -5.54 -4.40 1.06
C ILE A 49 -5.60 -3.73 -0.32
N VAL A 50 -4.61 -4.00 -1.18
CA VAL A 50 -4.54 -3.40 -2.51
C VAL A 50 -5.73 -3.82 -3.37
N GLU A 51 -6.13 -5.09 -3.33
CA GLU A 51 -7.25 -5.59 -4.13
C GLU A 51 -8.62 -5.20 -3.53
N GLU A 52 -8.82 -5.31 -2.21
CA GLU A 52 -10.11 -5.05 -1.57
C GLU A 52 -10.46 -3.56 -1.53
N PHE A 53 -9.48 -2.70 -1.24
CA PHE A 53 -9.71 -1.26 -1.11
C PHE A 53 -9.34 -0.49 -2.39
N GLY A 54 -8.66 -1.13 -3.35
CA GLY A 54 -8.22 -0.46 -4.57
C GLY A 54 -7.23 0.68 -4.29
N LEU A 55 -6.37 0.49 -3.28
CA LEU A 55 -5.30 1.44 -2.97
C LEU A 55 -4.11 1.20 -3.90
N GLU A 56 -3.48 2.29 -4.32
CA GLU A 56 -2.33 2.27 -5.21
C GLU A 56 -1.03 2.06 -4.41
N PRO A 57 -0.30 0.96 -4.61
CA PRO A 57 0.98 0.76 -3.96
C PRO A 57 2.06 1.62 -4.63
N VAL A 58 2.71 2.50 -3.86
CA VAL A 58 3.81 3.36 -4.33
C VAL A 58 4.96 3.37 -3.32
N THR A 59 6.17 3.69 -3.78
CA THR A 59 7.33 3.86 -2.90
C THR A 59 7.57 5.34 -2.63
N ARG A 60 7.86 5.68 -1.38
CA ARG A 60 8.20 7.05 -0.95
C ARG A 60 9.50 7.08 -0.16
N LYS A 61 10.34 8.07 -0.45
CA LYS A 61 11.48 8.41 0.41
C LYS A 61 10.99 9.23 1.59
N ILE A 62 11.06 8.65 2.77
CA ILE A 62 10.62 9.28 4.02
C ILE A 62 11.80 9.27 5.00
N LEU A 63 12.01 10.39 5.69
CA LEU A 63 12.98 10.45 6.78
C LEU A 63 12.42 9.69 7.99
N VAL A 64 13.02 8.55 8.30
CA VAL A 64 12.63 7.75 9.46
C VAL A 64 13.57 8.08 10.61
N GLY A 65 13.05 8.67 11.69
CA GLY A 65 13.84 9.11 12.84
C GLY A 65 14.37 7.99 13.75
N VAL A 66 14.62 6.80 13.22
CA VAL A 66 15.04 5.62 13.99
C VAL A 66 16.40 5.14 13.46
N ALA A 67 17.44 5.28 14.30
CA ALA A 67 18.82 4.83 14.10
C ALA A 67 19.49 5.34 12.81
N ASN A 68 20.23 6.45 12.94
CA ASN A 68 20.94 7.22 11.90
C ASN A 68 19.98 7.84 10.87
N SER A 69 20.01 9.17 10.78
CA SER A 69 19.11 10.07 10.04
C SER A 69 19.13 9.91 8.50
N GLU A 70 19.01 8.69 8.00
CA GLU A 70 18.99 8.36 6.58
C GLU A 70 17.55 8.24 6.09
N GLU A 71 17.27 8.85 4.93
CA GLU A 71 16.01 8.64 4.21
C GLU A 71 15.88 7.17 3.82
N ARG A 72 14.69 6.60 4.02
CA ARG A 72 14.38 5.23 3.60
C ARG A 72 13.25 5.21 2.60
N GLU A 73 13.34 4.29 1.64
CA GLU A 73 12.25 3.99 0.74
C GLU A 73 11.24 3.08 1.46
N LEU A 74 10.04 3.61 1.67
CA LEU A 74 8.92 2.92 2.29
C LEU A 74 7.82 2.66 1.27
N LEU A 75 7.20 1.48 1.36
CA LEU A 75 5.95 1.21 0.67
C LEU A 75 4.84 2.01 1.36
N VAL A 76 4.03 2.69 0.56
CA VAL A 76 2.78 3.31 1.01
C VAL A 76 1.65 2.90 0.07
N LEU A 77 0.44 2.79 0.61
CA LEU A 77 -0.77 2.49 -0.16
C LEU A 77 -1.61 3.77 -0.24
N ARG A 78 -1.78 4.29 -1.45
CA ARG A 78 -2.35 5.59 -1.73
C ARG A 78 -3.81 5.49 -2.18
N GLY A 79 -4.66 6.36 -1.66
CA GLY A 79 -6.05 6.45 -2.14
C GLY A 79 -6.89 7.49 -1.40
N PRO A 80 -8.22 7.51 -1.64
CA PRO A 80 -9.14 8.40 -0.92
C PRO A 80 -9.14 8.13 0.59
N LEU A 81 -9.33 9.19 1.39
CA LEU A 81 -9.27 9.12 2.86
C LEU A 81 -10.11 8.00 3.47
N GLU A 82 -11.37 7.88 3.05
CA GLU A 82 -12.30 6.87 3.56
C GLU A 82 -11.77 5.45 3.37
N LYS A 83 -11.19 5.18 2.19
CA LYS A 83 -10.61 3.88 1.87
C LYS A 83 -9.32 3.63 2.64
N VAL A 84 -8.48 4.65 2.80
CA VAL A 84 -7.24 4.58 3.57
C VAL A 84 -7.53 4.26 5.04
N GLN A 85 -8.54 4.89 5.64
CA GLN A 85 -8.94 4.62 7.03
C GLN A 85 -9.55 3.22 7.19
N ALA A 86 -10.34 2.76 6.22
CA ALA A 86 -10.88 1.41 6.23
C ALA A 86 -9.75 0.36 6.12
N ALA A 87 -8.78 0.59 5.23
CA ALA A 87 -7.60 -0.25 5.06
C ALA A 87 -6.68 -0.25 6.30
N GLU A 88 -6.52 0.88 6.99
CA GLU A 88 -5.75 0.96 8.24
C GLU A 88 -6.36 0.06 9.31
N LYS A 89 -7.69 0.10 9.46
CA LYS A 89 -8.39 -0.76 10.40
C LYS A 89 -8.24 -2.24 10.05
N PHE A 90 -8.43 -2.59 8.78
CA PHE A 90 -8.24 -3.96 8.28
C PHE A 90 -6.81 -4.47 8.53
N LEU A 91 -5.80 -3.65 8.20
CA LEU A 91 -4.38 -3.96 8.43
C LEU A 91 -4.13 -4.33 9.89
N TYR A 92 -4.65 -3.53 10.83
CA TYR A 92 -4.47 -3.79 12.25
C TYR A 92 -5.12 -5.11 12.69
N GLU A 93 -6.35 -5.36 12.25
CA GLU A 93 -7.11 -6.57 12.59
C GLU A 93 -6.43 -7.84 12.03
N GLU A 94 -6.03 -7.84 10.76
CA GLU A 94 -5.36 -8.97 10.11
C GLU A 94 -3.97 -9.24 10.71
N MET A 95 -3.18 -8.18 10.97
CA MET A 95 -1.88 -8.35 11.62
C MET A 95 -2.03 -8.92 13.03
N LYS A 96 -3.04 -8.48 13.79
CA LYS A 96 -3.33 -9.03 15.11
C LYS A 96 -3.74 -10.49 15.03
N ALA A 97 -4.65 -10.84 14.13
CA ALA A 97 -5.07 -12.22 13.90
C ALA A 97 -3.88 -13.11 13.49
N TRP A 98 -2.98 -12.61 12.64
CA TRP A 98 -1.78 -13.33 12.24
C TRP A 98 -0.84 -13.60 13.42
N ILE A 99 -0.64 -12.61 14.30
CA ILE A 99 0.17 -12.76 15.52
C ILE A 99 -0.45 -13.80 16.46
N GLU A 100 -1.78 -13.75 16.67
CA GLU A 100 -2.50 -14.67 17.56
C GLU A 100 -2.65 -16.09 17.00
N SER A 101 -2.54 -16.26 15.68
CA SER A 101 -2.58 -17.57 15.02
C SER A 101 -1.26 -18.36 15.13
N LYS A 102 -0.22 -17.76 15.69
CA LYS A 102 1.10 -18.37 15.92
C LYS A 102 1.28 -18.83 17.36
#